data_AF-A0A8J6E634-F1
#
_entry.id   AF-A0A8J6E634-F1
#
_cell.length_a   1.000
_cell.length_b   1.000
_cell.length_c   1.000
_cell.angle_alpha   90.00
_cell.angle_beta   90.00
_cell.angle_gamma   90.00
#
_symmetry.space_group_name_H-M   'P 1'
#
loop_
_entity.id
_entity.type
_entity.pdbx_description
1 polymer ?
#
loop_
_entity_poly.entity_id
_entity_poly.type
_entity_poly.pdbx_seq_one_letter_code
_entity_poly.pdbx_strand_id
1 'polypeptide(L)'
;QNLRCPGVVDLEAMCETPERIYVVMEKLHGDMLEMILSSDKGRLPERITRFIVTQILMALRHLHSKSIVHCDLKPENVLLVTEDPFPQVKLCDFGFARIIGEKSFRRSVVGTPAYLAPEVLRNSGYNRSLDMWSVGVIIYVSLSGTFPFNEDEDINDQIRNAAFMYPKNPWNEISND
;
A
#
# COMPACT_ATOMS: atom_id res chain seq x y z
N GLN A 1 20.97 4.51 -5.22
CA GLN A 1 21.01 5.47 -4.10
C GLN A 1 20.59 4.73 -2.84
N ASN A 2 21.29 4.91 -1.72
CA ASN A 2 20.96 4.22 -0.47
C ASN A 2 19.66 4.81 0.12
N LEU A 3 18.58 4.03 0.13
CA LEU A 3 17.23 4.43 0.54
C LEU A 3 16.97 4.16 2.02
N ARG A 4 17.99 4.28 2.88
CA ARG A 4 17.80 4.08 4.33
C ARG A 4 16.75 5.04 4.87
N CYS A 5 15.58 4.48 5.15
CA CYS A 5 14.41 5.13 5.71
C CYS A 5 13.83 4.14 6.71
N PRO A 6 13.60 4.52 7.98
CA PRO A 6 13.08 3.58 8.98
C PRO A 6 11.78 2.88 8.57
N GLY A 7 10.97 3.46 7.68
CA GLY A 7 9.72 2.89 7.17
C GLY A 7 9.83 2.19 5.82
N VAL A 8 11.04 1.87 5.34
CA VAL A 8 11.28 1.12 4.09
C VAL A 8 12.24 -0.02 4.39
N VAL A 9 12.01 -1.18 3.77
CA VAL A 9 12.88 -2.35 3.92
C VAL A 9 14.30 -2.04 3.45
N ASP A 10 15.28 -2.39 4.28
CA ASP A 10 16.70 -2.29 3.99
C ASP A 10 17.13 -3.37 2.98
N LEU A 11 17.70 -2.91 1.88
CA LEU A 11 18.41 -3.76 0.93
C LEU A 11 19.82 -4.06 1.47
N GLU A 12 20.08 -5.31 1.83
CA GLU A 12 21.36 -5.74 2.39
C GLU A 12 22.38 -6.03 1.28
N ALA A 13 21.96 -6.75 0.24
CA ALA A 13 22.81 -7.09 -0.90
C ALA A 13 21.99 -7.33 -2.17
N MET A 14 22.64 -7.17 -3.31
CA MET A 14 22.13 -7.61 -4.60
C MET A 14 23.21 -8.43 -5.30
N CYS A 15 22.85 -9.65 -5.69
CA CYS A 15 23.76 -10.57 -6.38
C CYS A 15 23.15 -10.93 -7.74
N GLU A 16 23.98 -11.01 -8.76
CA GLU A 16 23.56 -11.33 -10.12
C GLU A 16 24.34 -12.53 -10.63
N THR A 17 23.65 -13.49 -11.24
CA THR A 17 24.20 -14.56 -12.06
C THR A 17 23.71 -14.36 -13.50
N PRO A 18 24.29 -15.05 -14.50
CA PRO A 18 23.84 -14.90 -15.89
C PRO A 18 22.34 -15.18 -16.09
N GLU A 19 21.72 -16.01 -15.24
CA GLU A 19 20.31 -16.41 -15.34
C GLU A 19 19.38 -15.75 -14.31
N ARG A 20 19.90 -15.19 -13.22
CA ARG A 20 19.09 -14.80 -12.05
C ARG A 20 19.62 -13.57 -11.33
N ILE A 21 18.70 -12.79 -10.79
CA ILE A 21 18.99 -11.72 -9.83
C ILE A 21 18.48 -12.14 -8.47
N TYR A 22 19.33 -12.00 -7.46
CA TYR A 22 19.02 -12.25 -6.05
C TYR A 22 19.03 -10.92 -5.31
N VAL A 23 17.91 -10.62 -4.65
CA VAL A 23 17.74 -9.40 -3.85
C VAL A 23 17.65 -9.84 -2.38
N VAL A 24 18.68 -9.51 -1.60
CA VAL A 24 18.76 -9.86 -0.17
C VAL A 24 18.33 -8.64 0.63
N MET A 25 17.30 -8.81 1.45
CA MET A 25 16.69 -7.77 2.27
C MET A 25 16.65 -8.22 3.72
N GLU A 26 16.50 -7.27 4.63
CA GLU A 26 16.25 -7.59 6.04
C GLU A 26 15.02 -8.50 6.19
N LYS A 27 15.06 -9.39 7.20
CA LYS A 27 13.94 -10.30 7.49
C LYS A 27 12.93 -9.62 8.41
N LEU A 28 11.66 -9.62 8.00
CA LEU A 28 10.52 -9.12 8.77
C LEU A 28 9.68 -10.28 9.30
N HIS A 29 8.76 -9.98 10.22
CA HIS A 29 7.97 -11.00 10.90
C HIS A 29 6.83 -11.56 10.01
N GLY A 30 6.03 -10.66 9.44
CA GLY A 30 4.86 -10.96 8.60
C GLY A 30 4.37 -9.69 7.92
N ASP A 31 3.17 -9.72 7.36
CA ASP A 31 2.57 -8.57 6.67
C ASP A 31 1.24 -8.09 7.28
N MET A 32 0.79 -6.92 6.85
CA MET A 32 -0.43 -6.31 7.35
C MET A 32 -1.69 -7.07 6.92
N LEU A 33 -1.67 -7.80 5.80
CA LEU A 33 -2.82 -8.63 5.38
C LEU A 33 -3.00 -9.78 6.36
N GLU A 34 -1.92 -10.50 6.70
CA GLU A 34 -1.94 -11.55 7.72
C GLU A 34 -2.44 -11.02 9.06
N MET A 35 -2.03 -9.81 9.46
CA MET A 35 -2.54 -9.15 10.68
C MET A 35 -4.04 -8.86 10.64
N ILE A 36 -4.56 -8.42 9.49
CA ILE A 36 -6.01 -8.17 9.29
C ILE A 36 -6.79 -9.49 9.39
N LEU A 37 -6.32 -10.53 8.69
CA LEU A 37 -7.00 -11.82 8.60
C LEU A 37 -6.94 -12.64 9.90
N SER A 38 -5.89 -12.45 10.71
CA SER A 38 -5.75 -13.11 12.02
C SER A 38 -6.53 -12.42 13.14
N SER A 39 -7.05 -11.21 12.92
CA SER A 39 -7.93 -10.53 13.87
C SER A 39 -9.28 -11.24 13.97
N ASP A 40 -9.83 -11.37 15.18
CA ASP A 40 -11.12 -12.05 15.45
C ASP A 40 -12.28 -11.57 14.57
N LYS A 41 -12.27 -10.29 14.16
CA LYS A 41 -13.31 -9.69 13.32
C LYS A 41 -12.95 -9.62 11.83
N GLY A 42 -11.78 -10.14 11.43
CA GLY A 42 -11.24 -9.97 10.07
C GLY A 42 -10.96 -8.50 9.71
N ARG A 43 -10.75 -7.65 10.72
CA ARG A 43 -10.48 -6.20 10.59
C ARG A 43 -9.73 -5.70 11.82
N LEU A 44 -9.00 -4.60 11.67
CA LEU A 44 -8.20 -3.99 12.72
C LEU A 44 -9.00 -2.94 13.52
N PRO A 45 -8.77 -2.84 14.84
CA PRO A 45 -9.24 -1.71 15.63
C PRO A 45 -8.69 -0.38 15.10
N GLU A 46 -9.51 0.67 15.14
CA GLU A 46 -9.17 2.00 14.65
C GLU A 46 -7.85 2.56 15.22
N ARG A 47 -7.57 2.27 16.49
CA ARG A 47 -6.32 2.67 17.15
C ARG A 47 -5.09 2.05 16.48
N ILE A 48 -5.16 0.77 16.11
CA ILE A 48 -4.08 0.04 15.45
C ILE A 48 -3.97 0.52 14.00
N THR A 49 -5.09 0.63 13.28
CA THR A 49 -5.13 1.16 11.90
C THR A 49 -4.49 2.55 11.83
N ARG A 50 -4.87 3.48 12.72
CA ARG A 50 -4.29 4.82 12.81
C ARG A 50 -2.77 4.77 13.04
N PHE A 51 -2.33 3.89 13.93
CA PHE A 51 -0.90 3.73 14.25
C PHE A 51 -0.08 3.25 13.05
N ILE A 52 -0.55 2.24 12.32
CA ILE A 52 0.11 1.71 11.13
C ILE A 52 0.08 2.71 9.97
N VAL A 53 -1.09 3.31 9.69
CA VAL A 53 -1.28 4.29 8.61
C VAL A 53 -0.39 5.52 8.81
N THR A 54 -0.21 5.98 10.05
CA THR A 54 0.71 7.08 10.36
C THR A 54 2.14 6.76 9.90
N GLN A 55 2.61 5.53 10.12
CA GLN A 55 3.95 5.09 9.70
C GLN A 55 4.04 4.96 8.17
N ILE A 56 3.01 4.42 7.51
CA ILE A 56 2.93 4.37 6.03
C ILE A 56 3.05 5.78 5.45
N LEU A 57 2.30 6.74 5.98
CA LEU A 57 2.34 8.14 5.55
C LEU A 57 3.73 8.78 5.78
N MET A 58 4.40 8.44 6.87
CA MET A 58 5.77 8.91 7.13
C MET A 58 6.77 8.34 6.11
N ALA A 59 6.66 7.06 5.76
CA ALA A 59 7.48 6.42 4.72
C ALA A 59 7.21 7.01 3.34
N LEU A 60 5.94 7.18 2.97
CA LEU A 60 5.54 7.82 1.71
C LEU A 60 6.04 9.26 1.62
N ARG A 61 5.94 10.05 2.68
CA ARG A 61 6.49 11.41 2.72
C ARG A 61 7.98 11.42 2.38
N HIS A 62 8.74 10.45 2.89
CA HIS A 62 10.17 10.32 2.55
C HIS A 62 10.37 9.98 1.06
N LEU A 63 9.68 8.97 0.55
CA LEU A 63 9.76 8.55 -0.86
C LEU A 63 9.37 9.69 -1.82
N HIS A 64 8.23 10.32 -1.56
CA HIS A 64 7.67 11.42 -2.34
C HIS A 64 8.57 12.66 -2.34
N SER A 65 9.30 12.92 -1.25
CA SER A 65 10.31 14.00 -1.20
C SER A 65 11.49 13.77 -2.15
N LYS A 66 11.74 12.50 -2.51
CA LYS A 66 12.76 12.06 -3.47
C LYS A 66 12.18 11.79 -4.86
N SER A 67 10.94 12.21 -5.12
CA SER A 67 10.21 11.94 -6.35
C SER A 67 10.00 10.45 -6.66
N ILE A 68 10.08 9.58 -5.66
CA ILE A 68 9.81 8.14 -5.78
C ILE A 68 8.34 7.91 -5.45
N VAL A 69 7.65 7.14 -6.28
CA VAL A 69 6.26 6.69 -6.08
C VAL A 69 6.27 5.17 -5.99
N HIS A 70 5.56 4.60 -5.03
CA HIS A 70 5.57 3.15 -4.77
C HIS A 70 4.82 2.36 -5.87
N CYS A 71 3.64 2.85 -6.27
CA CYS A 71 2.79 2.30 -7.34
C CYS A 71 2.14 0.93 -7.09
N ASP A 72 2.49 0.22 -6.02
CA ASP A 72 1.80 -1.02 -5.62
C ASP A 72 1.63 -1.10 -4.09
N LEU A 73 1.07 -0.06 -3.48
CA LEU A 73 0.74 -0.11 -2.06
C LEU A 73 -0.50 -0.98 -1.83
N LYS A 74 -0.35 -1.94 -0.92
CA LYS A 74 -1.38 -2.87 -0.44
C LYS A 74 -0.92 -3.47 0.90
N PRO A 75 -1.81 -4.06 1.72
CA PRO A 75 -1.45 -4.63 3.01
C PRO A 75 -0.30 -5.66 2.95
N GLU A 76 -0.21 -6.46 1.88
CA GLU A 76 0.87 -7.43 1.66
C GLU A 76 2.26 -6.77 1.53
N ASN A 77 2.30 -5.51 1.10
CA ASN A 77 3.54 -4.74 0.93
C ASN A 77 3.85 -3.84 2.15
N VAL A 78 3.11 -4.02 3.25
CA VAL A 78 3.35 -3.36 4.55
C VAL A 78 3.79 -4.43 5.54
N LEU A 79 5.10 -4.57 5.72
CA LEU A 79 5.68 -5.61 6.56
C LEU A 79 5.79 -5.17 8.02
N LEU A 80 5.63 -6.12 8.92
CA LEU A 80 5.69 -5.93 10.37
C LEU A 80 7.08 -6.32 10.89
N VAL A 81 7.69 -5.45 11.69
CA VAL A 81 8.99 -5.74 12.33
C VAL A 81 8.85 -6.79 13.44
N THR A 82 7.71 -6.81 14.14
CA THR A 82 7.42 -7.72 15.26
C THR A 82 5.96 -8.21 15.22
N GLU A 83 5.63 -9.20 16.06
CA GLU A 83 4.25 -9.68 16.33
C GLU A 83 3.50 -8.79 17.34
N ASP A 84 4.13 -7.72 17.83
CA ASP A 84 3.53 -6.89 18.88
C ASP A 84 2.20 -6.26 18.42
N PRO A 85 1.26 -5.97 19.33
CA PRO A 85 -0.02 -5.32 18.96
C PRO A 85 0.11 -3.96 18.27
N PHE A 86 1.26 -3.30 18.44
CA PHE A 86 1.60 -2.02 17.81
C PHE A 86 2.98 -2.14 17.12
N PRO A 87 3.07 -2.90 16.02
CA PRO A 87 4.34 -3.18 15.39
C PRO A 87 4.85 -1.96 14.62
N GLN A 88 6.18 -1.79 14.59
CA GLN A 88 6.76 -0.92 13.57
C GLN A 88 6.54 -1.55 12.19
N VAL A 89 6.28 -0.72 11.17
CA VAL A 89 6.05 -1.20 9.81
C VAL A 89 7.06 -0.66 8.81
N LYS A 90 7.33 -1.46 7.78
CA LYS A 90 8.21 -1.10 6.67
C LYS A 90 7.55 -1.43 5.34
N LEU A 91 7.65 -0.51 4.38
CA LEU A 91 7.20 -0.72 3.01
C LEU A 91 8.20 -1.60 2.25
N CYS A 92 7.69 -2.56 1.49
CA CYS A 92 8.48 -3.45 0.65
C CYS A 92 7.92 -3.53 -0.77
N ASP A 93 8.62 -4.28 -1.63
CA ASP A 93 8.27 -4.52 -3.04
C ASP A 93 8.18 -3.24 -3.90
N PHE A 94 9.36 -2.73 -4.24
CA PHE A 94 9.52 -1.58 -5.14
C PHE A 94 9.57 -2.01 -6.62
N GLY A 95 9.11 -3.22 -6.98
CA GLY A 95 9.17 -3.72 -8.35
C GLY A 95 8.40 -2.87 -9.38
N PHE A 96 7.38 -2.15 -8.92
CA PHE A 96 6.60 -1.21 -9.73
C PHE A 96 6.94 0.27 -9.48
N ALA A 97 7.88 0.55 -8.57
CA ALA A 97 8.18 1.91 -8.16
C ALA A 97 8.71 2.75 -9.34
N ARG A 98 8.38 4.05 -9.31
CA ARG A 98 8.73 5.00 -10.38
C ARG A 98 9.38 6.25 -9.82
N ILE A 99 10.32 6.81 -10.56
CA ILE A 99 10.90 8.13 -10.27
C ILE A 99 10.24 9.16 -11.19
N ILE A 100 9.50 10.10 -10.61
CA ILE A 100 8.85 11.19 -11.36
C ILE A 100 9.93 12.08 -11.97
N GLY A 101 9.83 12.34 -13.28
CA GLY A 101 10.74 13.21 -14.02
C GLY A 101 11.83 12.47 -14.80
N GLU A 102 11.96 11.15 -14.68
CA GLU A 102 12.83 10.37 -15.55
C GLU A 102 12.25 10.21 -16.96
N LYS A 103 13.11 10.31 -17.98
CA LYS A 103 12.72 10.18 -19.40
C LYS A 103 12.13 8.81 -19.75
N SER A 104 12.45 7.78 -18.95
CA SER A 104 11.99 6.40 -19.10
C SER A 104 10.63 6.13 -18.44
N PHE A 105 9.94 7.16 -17.96
CA PHE A 105 8.66 7.04 -17.27
C PHE A 105 7.61 6.34 -18.13
N ARG A 106 7.44 5.03 -17.89
CA ARG A 106 6.50 4.19 -18.62
C ARG A 106 5.09 4.48 -18.11
N ARG A 107 4.17 4.80 -19.02
CA ARG A 107 2.74 4.98 -18.73
C ARG A 107 1.96 3.65 -18.68
N SER A 108 2.66 2.51 -18.52
CA SER A 108 2.02 1.20 -18.44
C SER A 108 1.23 1.08 -17.16
N VAL A 109 -0.03 0.59 -17.21
CA VAL A 109 -0.82 0.24 -16.01
C VAL A 109 -0.06 -0.83 -15.24
N VAL A 110 0.25 -0.54 -13.97
CA VAL A 110 0.96 -1.44 -13.04
C VAL A 110 0.34 -1.32 -11.66
N GLY A 111 0.52 -2.35 -10.83
CA GLY A 111 -0.04 -2.44 -9.49
C GLY A 111 -1.25 -3.37 -9.41
N THR A 112 -1.74 -3.55 -8.20
CA THR A 112 -2.83 -4.48 -7.88
C THR A 112 -4.20 -3.83 -8.15
N PRO A 113 -5.09 -4.43 -8.98
CA PRO A 113 -6.29 -3.76 -9.50
C PRO A 113 -7.16 -3.02 -8.47
N ALA A 114 -7.44 -3.63 -7.33
CA ALA A 114 -8.29 -3.03 -6.29
C ALA A 114 -7.67 -1.81 -5.59
N TYR A 115 -6.38 -1.56 -5.76
CA TYR A 115 -5.64 -0.44 -5.16
C TYR A 115 -5.25 0.62 -6.19
N LEU A 116 -5.64 0.45 -7.46
CA LEU A 116 -5.31 1.38 -8.54
C LEU A 116 -6.10 2.67 -8.43
N ALA A 117 -5.40 3.79 -8.61
CA ALA A 117 -6.03 5.11 -8.64
C ALA A 117 -6.74 5.39 -9.98
N PRO A 118 -7.79 6.24 -10.00
CA PRO A 118 -8.55 6.55 -11.21
C PRO A 118 -7.68 7.11 -12.35
N GLU A 119 -6.67 7.93 -12.02
CA GLU A 119 -5.73 8.50 -12.99
C GLU A 119 -4.87 7.44 -13.70
N VAL A 120 -4.60 6.31 -13.05
CA VAL A 120 -3.87 5.18 -13.64
C VAL A 120 -4.75 4.50 -14.68
N LEU A 121 -6.02 4.24 -14.35
CA LEU A 121 -6.99 3.63 -15.27
C LEU A 121 -7.35 4.53 -16.46
N ARG A 122 -7.27 5.85 -16.28
CA ARG A 122 -7.49 6.86 -17.33
C ARG A 122 -6.22 7.18 -18.13
N ASN A 123 -5.10 6.52 -17.84
CA ASN A 123 -3.80 6.78 -18.46
C ASN A 123 -3.41 8.28 -18.42
N SER A 124 -3.81 8.98 -17.36
CA SER A 124 -3.59 10.42 -17.18
C SER A 124 -2.19 10.75 -16.63
N GLY A 125 -1.33 9.74 -16.50
CA GLY A 125 0.03 9.83 -15.97
C GLY A 125 0.11 9.42 -14.49
N TYR A 126 1.32 9.11 -14.03
CA TYR A 126 1.58 8.82 -12.62
C TYR A 126 2.04 10.08 -11.91
N ASN A 127 1.59 10.25 -10.68
CA ASN A 127 2.03 11.30 -9.78
C ASN A 127 2.13 10.68 -8.37
N ARG A 128 2.30 11.53 -7.35
CA ARG A 128 2.40 11.06 -5.96
C ARG A 128 1.04 10.75 -5.34
N SER A 129 -0.07 11.24 -5.91
CA SER A 129 -1.42 11.04 -5.36
C SER A 129 -1.93 9.62 -5.53
N LEU A 130 -1.41 8.84 -6.47
CA LEU A 130 -1.83 7.44 -6.62
C LEU A 130 -1.50 6.58 -5.39
N ASP A 131 -0.35 6.80 -4.73
CA ASP A 131 -0.03 6.11 -3.48
C ASP A 131 -1.04 6.50 -2.38
N MET A 132 -1.55 7.73 -2.41
CA MET A 132 -2.56 8.21 -1.46
C MET A 132 -3.93 7.57 -1.68
N TRP A 133 -4.29 7.26 -2.94
CA TRP A 133 -5.47 6.46 -3.23
C TRP A 133 -5.35 5.06 -2.63
N SER A 134 -4.21 4.40 -2.87
CA SER A 134 -3.95 3.07 -2.31
C SER A 134 -3.98 3.07 -0.77
N VAL A 135 -3.47 4.13 -0.11
CA VAL A 135 -3.62 4.33 1.34
C VAL A 135 -5.09 4.40 1.76
N GLY A 136 -5.94 5.09 1.00
CA GLY A 136 -7.39 5.14 1.25
C GLY A 136 -8.03 3.75 1.22
N VAL A 137 -7.67 2.92 0.23
CA VAL A 137 -8.14 1.53 0.14
C VAL A 137 -7.60 0.69 1.31
N ILE A 138 -6.32 0.86 1.69
CA ILE A 138 -5.74 0.17 2.86
C ILE A 138 -6.52 0.54 4.13
N ILE A 139 -6.82 1.82 4.37
CA ILE A 139 -7.61 2.26 5.52
C ILE A 139 -8.98 1.60 5.50
N TYR A 140 -9.66 1.61 4.35
CA TYR A 140 -10.97 0.99 4.19
C TYR A 140 -10.91 -0.50 4.57
N VAL A 141 -10.04 -1.27 3.92
CA VAL A 141 -9.88 -2.71 4.15
C VAL A 141 -9.51 -3.00 5.61
N SER A 142 -8.63 -2.19 6.20
CA SER A 142 -8.23 -2.35 7.59
C SER A 142 -9.39 -2.17 8.56
N LEU A 143 -10.31 -1.23 8.30
CA LEU A 143 -11.42 -0.91 9.20
C LEU A 143 -12.67 -1.76 8.95
N SER A 144 -12.87 -2.23 7.72
CA SER A 144 -14.07 -2.95 7.32
C SER A 144 -13.87 -4.45 7.17
N GLY A 145 -12.65 -4.89 6.84
CA GLY A 145 -12.34 -6.27 6.43
C GLY A 145 -12.75 -6.58 4.99
N THR A 146 -13.25 -5.60 4.23
CA THR A 146 -13.73 -5.76 2.85
C THR A 146 -13.19 -4.67 1.94
N PHE A 147 -13.30 -4.83 0.62
CA PHE A 147 -12.97 -3.76 -0.31
C PHE A 147 -14.07 -2.69 -0.38
N PRO A 148 -13.73 -1.44 -0.77
CA PRO A 148 -14.70 -0.34 -0.90
C PRO A 148 -15.65 -0.47 -2.10
N PHE A 149 -15.39 -1.44 -2.99
CA PHE A 149 -16.10 -1.62 -4.25
C PHE A 149 -17.04 -2.82 -4.18
N ASN A 150 -18.19 -2.70 -4.85
CA ASN A 150 -19.17 -3.78 -4.99
C ASN A 150 -18.61 -4.89 -5.90
N GLU A 151 -18.66 -6.14 -5.45
CA GLU A 151 -18.17 -7.32 -6.19
C GLU A 151 -19.05 -7.66 -7.40
N ASP A 152 -20.32 -7.24 -7.40
CA ASP A 152 -21.28 -7.49 -8.49
C ASP A 152 -21.16 -6.48 -9.65
N GLU A 153 -20.28 -5.48 -9.51
CA GLU A 153 -20.10 -4.40 -10.49
C GLU A 153 -18.65 -4.34 -11.00
N ASP A 154 -18.43 -3.74 -12.17
CA ASP A 154 -17.07 -3.57 -12.69
C ASP A 154 -16.27 -2.62 -11.79
N ILE A 155 -15.26 -3.18 -11.11
CA ILE A 155 -14.37 -2.45 -10.22
C ILE A 155 -13.65 -1.29 -10.93
N ASN A 156 -13.32 -1.41 -12.21
CA ASN A 156 -12.65 -0.33 -12.94
C ASN A 156 -13.57 0.88 -13.12
N ASP A 157 -14.85 0.65 -13.38
CA ASP A 157 -15.82 1.72 -13.52
C ASP A 157 -16.12 2.36 -12.16
N GLN A 158 -16.19 1.55 -11.09
CA GLN A 158 -16.30 2.06 -9.73
C GLN A 158 -15.10 2.92 -9.34
N ILE A 159 -13.87 2.44 -9.57
CA ILE A 159 -12.64 3.21 -9.33
C ILE A 159 -12.66 4.50 -10.16
N ARG A 160 -12.94 4.43 -11.47
CA ARG A 160 -12.98 5.61 -12.34
C ARG A 160 -13.98 6.66 -11.85
N ASN A 161 -15.09 6.25 -11.28
CA ASN A 161 -16.14 7.16 -10.79
C ASN A 161 -16.00 7.50 -9.31
N ALA A 162 -14.99 6.96 -8.62
CA ALA A 162 -14.88 7.00 -7.16
C ALA A 162 -16.19 6.56 -6.47
N ALA A 163 -16.84 5.55 -7.03
CA ALA A 163 -18.05 4.95 -6.50
C ALA A 163 -17.65 3.89 -5.47
N PHE A 164 -17.68 4.27 -4.20
CA PHE A 164 -17.51 3.39 -3.06
C PHE A 164 -18.59 3.67 -2.02
N MET A 165 -18.79 2.71 -1.12
CA MET A 165 -19.90 2.74 -0.16
C MET A 165 -19.42 2.40 1.25
N TYR A 166 -20.12 2.94 2.25
CA TYR A 166 -19.90 2.65 3.67
C TYR A 166 -21.13 1.92 4.22
N PRO A 167 -21.24 0.60 4.01
CA PRO A 167 -22.40 -0.16 4.49
C PRO A 167 -22.53 -0.05 6.01
N LYS A 168 -23.77 -0.01 6.54
CA LYS A 168 -24.02 0.30 7.94
C LYS A 168 -23.14 -0.50 8.90
N ASN A 169 -22.97 -1.80 8.68
CA ASN A 169 -22.00 -2.61 9.42
C ASN A 169 -20.76 -2.82 8.52
N PRO A 170 -19.52 -2.65 9.02
CA PRO A 170 -19.16 -2.24 10.38
C PRO A 170 -19.07 -0.72 10.60
N TRP A 171 -19.40 0.10 9.60
CA TRP A 171 -19.11 1.54 9.60
C TRP A 171 -19.87 2.34 10.68
N ASN A 172 -20.97 1.82 11.23
CA ASN A 172 -21.67 2.38 12.38
C ASN A 172 -20.88 2.28 13.70
N GLU A 173 -19.86 1.41 13.77
CA GLU A 173 -18.95 1.27 14.91
C GLU A 173 -17.66 2.09 14.75
N ILE A 174 -17.44 2.68 13.57
CA ILE A 174 -16.25 3.48 13.26
C ILE A 174 -16.53 4.95 13.61
N SER A 175 -15.51 5.64 14.12
CA SER A 175 -15.61 7.07 14.46
C SER A 175 -16.00 7.93 13.25
N ASN A 176 -16.69 9.05 13.52
CA ASN A 176 -16.99 10.07 12.52
C ASN A 176 -15.91 11.17 12.46
N ASP A 177 -14.92 11.13 13.37
CA ASP A 177 -13.92 12.19 13.61
C ASP A 177 -12.47 11.64 13.58
#